data_AF-A0A8U0ILE7-F1
#
_entry.id   AF-A0A8U0ILE7-F1
#
_cell.length_a   1.000
_cell.length_b   1.000
_cell.length_c   1.000
_cell.angle_alpha   90.00
_cell.angle_beta   90.00
_cell.angle_gamma   90.00
#
_symmetry.space_group_name_H-M   'P 1'
#
loop_
_entity.id
_entity.type
_entity.pdbx_description
1 polymer ?
#
loop_
_entity_poly.entity_id
_entity_poly.type
_entity_poly.pdbx_seq_one_letter_code
_entity_poly.pdbx_strand_id
1 'polypeptide(L)'
;MSNAKGDRRERELVNRLDEAGFAVMRAPASGSATERELPDVLAGDGVAFYAIEAKSSSGDPIYLTGEEVEALVYFSQNFGAKPKIGVRFDREDWFFFHPADVHQTDGGNYRVKKETALDAGDPLDALRESDDADDEDDGHDIRDVLHAVEQGVLSPDEAASMLE
;
A
#
# COMPACT_ATOMS: atom_id res chain seq x y z
N MET A 1 -17.50 -8.44 0.55
CA MET A 1 -17.98 -7.61 -0.58
C MET A 1 -18.22 -8.51 -1.78
N SER A 2 -19.16 -8.23 -2.70
CA SER A 2 -19.22 -9.00 -3.94
C SER A 2 -18.03 -8.64 -4.83
N ASN A 3 -17.38 -9.62 -5.47
CA ASN A 3 -16.21 -9.40 -6.34
C ASN A 3 -16.45 -8.26 -7.36
N ALA A 4 -17.67 -8.15 -7.90
CA ALA A 4 -18.05 -7.09 -8.83
C ALA A 4 -17.93 -5.65 -8.28
N LYS A 5 -18.12 -5.43 -6.97
CA LYS A 5 -17.97 -4.08 -6.36
C LYS A 5 -16.50 -3.76 -6.08
N GLY A 6 -15.71 -4.75 -5.66
CA GLY A 6 -14.25 -4.63 -5.52
C GLY A 6 -13.60 -4.30 -6.86
N ASP A 7 -13.90 -5.11 -7.88
CA ASP A 7 -13.47 -4.90 -9.26
C ASP A 7 -13.79 -3.49 -9.79
N ARG A 8 -14.94 -2.93 -9.42
CA ARG A 8 -15.31 -1.57 -9.83
C ARG A 8 -14.43 -0.51 -9.18
N ARG A 9 -14.11 -0.66 -7.90
CA ARG A 9 -13.30 0.32 -7.15
C ARG A 9 -11.83 0.24 -7.53
N GLU A 10 -11.29 -0.95 -7.74
CA GLU A 10 -9.95 -1.10 -8.30
C GLU A 10 -9.84 -0.50 -9.70
N ARG A 11 -10.83 -0.70 -10.57
CA ARG A 11 -10.86 -0.04 -11.89
C ARG A 11 -10.94 1.47 -11.78
N GLU A 12 -11.69 1.99 -10.81
CA GLU A 12 -11.74 3.43 -10.54
C GLU A 12 -10.37 3.96 -10.11
N LEU A 13 -9.66 3.26 -9.20
CA LEU A 13 -8.30 3.62 -8.81
C LEU A 13 -7.34 3.63 -10.01
N VAL A 14 -7.38 2.59 -10.82
CA VAL A 14 -6.53 2.46 -12.03
C VAL A 14 -6.76 3.61 -12.99
N ASN A 15 -8.02 3.93 -13.29
CA ASN A 15 -8.34 5.05 -14.18
C ASN A 15 -7.84 6.37 -13.60
N ARG A 16 -7.96 6.58 -12.28
CA ARG A 16 -7.50 7.83 -11.64
C ARG A 16 -5.98 7.96 -11.66
N LEU A 17 -5.25 6.86 -11.46
CA LEU A 17 -3.79 6.84 -11.58
C LEU A 17 -3.33 7.06 -13.02
N ASP A 18 -4.00 6.47 -14.01
CA ASP A 18 -3.73 6.69 -15.44
C ASP A 18 -4.02 8.15 -15.85
N GLU A 19 -5.14 8.71 -15.39
CA GLU A 19 -5.49 10.13 -15.59
C GLU A 19 -4.47 11.09 -14.94
N ALA A 20 -3.84 10.67 -13.84
CA ALA A 20 -2.74 11.38 -13.19
C ALA A 20 -1.38 11.16 -13.88
N GLY A 21 -1.32 10.37 -14.96
CA GLY A 21 -0.12 10.18 -15.78
C GLY A 21 0.82 9.08 -15.29
N PHE A 22 0.36 8.15 -14.46
CA PHE A 22 1.06 6.90 -14.20
C PHE A 22 0.76 5.89 -15.32
N ALA A 23 1.74 5.06 -15.68
CA ALA A 23 1.47 3.79 -16.33
C ALA A 23 0.99 2.78 -15.26
N VAL A 24 -0.16 2.14 -15.49
CA VAL A 24 -0.83 1.34 -14.45
C VAL A 24 -1.14 -0.07 -14.94
N MET A 25 -0.96 -1.06 -14.06
CA MET A 25 -1.46 -2.41 -14.25
C MET A 25 -2.18 -2.94 -13.00
N ARG A 26 -3.23 -3.74 -13.19
CA ARG A 26 -3.84 -4.55 -12.12
C ARG A 26 -3.15 -5.91 -12.08
N ALA A 27 -2.87 -6.41 -10.90
CA ALA A 27 -2.38 -7.78 -10.77
C ALA A 27 -3.46 -8.79 -11.21
N PRO A 28 -3.08 -9.84 -11.95
CA PRO A 28 -4.02 -10.88 -12.34
C PRO A 28 -4.43 -11.68 -11.11
N ALA A 29 -5.71 -11.58 -10.75
CA ALA A 29 -6.30 -12.30 -9.64
C ALA A 29 -5.51 -12.13 -8.32
N SER A 30 -5.43 -10.89 -7.81
CA SER A 30 -4.91 -10.52 -6.47
C SER A 30 -5.68 -11.17 -5.29
N GLY A 31 -6.38 -12.28 -5.52
CA GLY A 31 -7.03 -13.13 -4.52
C GLY A 31 -6.60 -14.60 -4.67
N SER A 32 -7.40 -15.51 -4.12
CA SER A 32 -7.09 -16.95 -3.93
C SER A 32 -6.82 -17.80 -5.19
N ALA A 33 -6.69 -17.20 -6.37
CA ALA A 33 -6.39 -17.90 -7.61
C ALA A 33 -4.90 -18.18 -7.81
N THR A 34 -4.02 -17.57 -7.01
CA THR A 34 -2.58 -17.78 -7.07
C THR A 34 -2.00 -17.89 -5.66
N GLU A 35 -0.93 -18.68 -5.50
CA GLU A 35 -0.12 -18.71 -4.28
C GLU A 35 0.86 -17.53 -4.19
N ARG A 36 0.82 -16.61 -5.18
CA ARG A 36 1.70 -15.45 -5.23
C ARG A 36 1.02 -14.29 -4.51
N GLU A 37 1.76 -13.74 -3.57
CA GLU A 37 1.44 -12.49 -2.88
C GLU A 37 1.71 -11.34 -3.85
N LEU A 38 0.63 -10.76 -4.38
CA LEU A 38 0.67 -9.68 -5.36
C LEU A 38 -0.16 -8.50 -4.83
N PRO A 39 0.29 -7.25 -5.01
CA PRO A 39 -0.54 -6.09 -4.74
C PRO A 39 -1.70 -6.03 -5.72
N ASP A 40 -2.76 -5.27 -5.41
CA ASP A 40 -3.87 -5.07 -6.33
C ASP A 40 -3.45 -4.29 -7.60
N VAL A 41 -2.65 -3.23 -7.41
CA VAL A 41 -2.25 -2.30 -8.46
C VAL A 41 -0.75 -2.04 -8.42
N LEU A 42 -0.12 -2.01 -9.60
CA LEU A 42 1.19 -1.41 -9.79
C LEU A 42 1.03 -0.15 -10.65
N ALA A 43 1.68 0.93 -10.22
CA ALA A 43 1.69 2.19 -10.92
C ALA A 43 3.11 2.75 -10.98
N GLY A 44 3.49 3.38 -12.08
CA GLY A 44 4.76 4.10 -12.14
C GLY A 44 4.82 5.08 -13.29
N ASP A 45 5.62 6.14 -13.15
CA ASP A 45 5.75 7.19 -14.16
C ASP A 45 7.16 7.28 -14.76
N GLY A 46 8.00 6.30 -14.45
CA GLY A 46 9.39 6.20 -14.89
C GLY A 46 10.38 6.77 -13.87
N VAL A 47 9.92 7.49 -12.85
CA VAL A 47 10.73 7.96 -11.72
C VAL A 47 10.26 7.25 -10.45
N ALA A 48 8.99 7.40 -10.10
CA ALA A 48 8.40 6.72 -8.95
C ALA A 48 7.63 5.48 -9.38
N PHE A 49 7.74 4.42 -8.56
CA PHE A 49 7.00 3.16 -8.73
C PHE A 49 6.28 2.84 -7.42
N TYR A 50 5.02 2.44 -7.52
CA TYR A 50 4.14 2.15 -6.40
C TYR A 50 3.52 0.76 -6.55
N ALA A 51 3.57 -0.01 -5.48
CA ALA A 51 2.74 -1.19 -5.28
C ALA A 51 1.63 -0.82 -4.30
N ILE A 52 0.38 -1.06 -4.69
CA ILE A 52 -0.78 -0.54 -3.98
C ILE A 52 -1.73 -1.67 -3.62
N GLU A 53 -2.02 -1.80 -2.32
CA GLU A 53 -3.12 -2.61 -1.79
C GLU A 53 -4.36 -1.72 -1.64
N ALA A 54 -5.47 -2.07 -2.31
CA ALA A 54 -6.61 -1.18 -2.47
C ALA A 54 -7.83 -1.64 -1.65
N LYS A 55 -8.16 -0.91 -0.59
CA LYS A 55 -9.36 -1.16 0.22
C LYS A 55 -10.42 -0.10 0.03
N SER A 56 -11.68 -0.51 -0.04
CA SER A 56 -12.81 0.42 -0.06
C SER A 56 -13.92 -0.02 0.86
N SER A 57 -14.64 0.93 1.47
CA SER A 57 -15.73 0.61 2.39
C SER A 57 -16.80 1.69 2.42
N SER A 58 -18.05 1.26 2.64
CA SER A 58 -19.15 2.17 2.98
C SER A 58 -19.25 2.45 4.48
N GLY A 59 -18.47 1.74 5.29
CA GLY A 59 -18.39 1.89 6.75
C GLY A 59 -16.99 2.31 7.21
N ASP A 60 -16.85 2.47 8.52
CA ASP A 60 -15.65 2.94 9.19
C ASP A 60 -15.40 2.07 10.44
N PRO A 61 -14.19 1.52 10.66
CA PRO A 61 -12.96 1.67 9.87
C PRO A 61 -12.81 0.64 8.74
N ILE A 62 -11.83 0.89 7.86
CA ILE A 62 -11.29 -0.09 6.93
C ILE A 62 -10.23 -0.92 7.67
N TYR A 63 -10.23 -2.23 7.46
CA TYR A 63 -9.25 -3.16 8.02
C TYR A 63 -8.42 -3.81 6.91
N LEU A 64 -7.16 -4.10 7.24
CA LEU A 64 -6.27 -4.97 6.49
C LEU A 64 -5.72 -6.04 7.43
N THR A 65 -5.48 -7.24 6.92
CA THR A 65 -4.79 -8.27 7.69
C THR A 65 -3.30 -7.96 7.79
N GLY A 66 -2.62 -8.54 8.80
CA GLY A 66 -1.15 -8.48 8.85
C GLY A 66 -0.51 -9.07 7.59
N GLU A 67 -1.01 -10.24 7.15
CA GLU A 67 -0.55 -10.94 5.94
C GLU A 67 -0.66 -10.08 4.67
N GLU A 68 -1.74 -9.31 4.48
CA GLU A 68 -1.90 -8.42 3.32
C GLU A 68 -0.82 -7.33 3.31
N VAL A 69 -0.49 -6.78 4.49
CA VAL A 69 0.53 -5.73 4.62
C VAL A 69 1.94 -6.30 4.46
N GLU A 70 2.21 -7.47 5.04
CA GLU A 70 3.48 -8.18 4.90
C GLU A 70 3.76 -8.53 3.43
N ALA A 71 2.76 -9.11 2.75
CA ALA A 71 2.81 -9.40 1.32
C ALA A 71 3.12 -8.15 0.48
N LEU A 72 2.45 -7.04 0.79
CA LEU A 72 2.66 -5.76 0.10
C LEU A 72 4.10 -5.28 0.28
N VAL A 73 4.61 -5.23 1.51
CA VAL A 73 5.97 -4.76 1.82
C VAL A 73 7.01 -5.67 1.15
N TYR A 74 6.86 -6.99 1.28
CA TYR A 74 7.76 -7.97 0.66
C TYR A 74 7.79 -7.84 -0.86
N PHE A 75 6.63 -7.72 -1.51
CA PHE A 75 6.55 -7.50 -2.95
C PHE A 75 7.24 -6.20 -3.35
N SER A 76 6.95 -5.12 -2.63
CA SER A 76 7.43 -3.76 -2.89
C SER A 76 8.96 -3.69 -2.87
N GLN A 77 9.57 -4.26 -1.83
CA GLN A 77 11.02 -4.35 -1.67
C GLN A 77 11.67 -5.12 -2.82
N ASN A 78 11.14 -6.30 -3.17
CA ASN A 78 11.71 -7.13 -4.23
C ASN A 78 11.49 -6.57 -5.64
N PHE A 79 10.40 -5.82 -5.84
CA PHE A 79 10.07 -5.22 -7.13
C PHE A 79 10.79 -3.88 -7.36
N GLY A 80 11.17 -3.18 -6.29
CA GLY A 80 11.68 -1.81 -6.36
C GLY A 80 10.55 -0.79 -6.52
N ALA A 81 9.48 -0.95 -5.76
CA ALA A 81 8.35 -0.03 -5.70
C ALA A 81 8.08 0.37 -4.24
N LYS A 82 7.50 1.54 -4.03
CA LYS A 82 7.08 2.01 -2.71
C LYS A 82 5.74 1.37 -2.32
N PRO A 83 5.60 0.78 -1.13
CA PRO A 83 4.34 0.21 -0.68
C PRO A 83 3.36 1.33 -0.32
N LYS A 84 2.12 1.26 -0.83
CA LYS A 84 1.04 2.15 -0.43
C LYS A 84 -0.23 1.37 -0.14
N ILE A 85 -0.87 1.68 0.99
CA ILE A 85 -2.23 1.25 1.31
C ILE A 85 -3.18 2.32 0.80
N GLY A 86 -3.89 2.02 -0.28
CA GLY A 86 -4.92 2.90 -0.84
C GLY A 86 -6.27 2.63 -0.19
N VAL A 87 -6.85 3.63 0.48
CA VAL A 87 -8.17 3.53 1.09
C VAL A 87 -9.18 4.46 0.44
N ARG A 88 -10.41 3.96 0.30
CA ARG A 88 -11.54 4.75 -0.18
C ARG A 88 -12.80 4.54 0.63
N PHE A 89 -13.28 5.60 1.26
CA PHE A 89 -14.60 5.63 1.91
C PHE A 89 -15.69 6.08 0.93
N ASP A 90 -16.93 5.62 1.13
CA ASP A 90 -18.05 6.06 0.29
C ASP A 90 -18.21 7.59 0.32
N ARG A 91 -18.32 8.17 -0.89
CA ARG A 91 -18.42 9.62 -1.18
C ARG A 91 -17.14 10.43 -0.97
N GLU A 92 -16.03 9.78 -0.63
CA GLU A 92 -14.73 10.45 -0.55
C GLU A 92 -13.83 10.06 -1.75
N ASP A 93 -12.71 10.75 -1.86
CA ASP A 93 -11.60 10.42 -2.74
C ASP A 93 -10.75 9.25 -2.18
N TRP A 94 -9.72 8.87 -2.94
CA TRP A 94 -8.70 7.92 -2.49
C TRP A 94 -7.66 8.64 -1.64
N PHE A 95 -7.25 7.98 -0.56
CA PHE A 95 -6.15 8.40 0.30
C PHE A 95 -5.13 7.28 0.41
N PHE A 96 -3.86 7.63 0.49
CA PHE A 96 -2.76 6.68 0.49
C PHE A 96 -1.93 6.82 1.76
N PHE A 97 -1.40 5.68 2.22
CA PHE A 97 -0.58 5.60 3.42
C PHE A 97 0.61 4.69 3.16
N HIS A 98 1.75 5.02 3.72
CA HIS A 98 2.79 4.03 3.92
C HIS A 98 2.33 3.00 4.97
N PRO A 99 2.65 1.70 4.85
CA PRO A 99 2.30 0.69 5.85
C PRO A 99 2.63 1.08 7.30
N ALA A 100 3.83 1.64 7.53
CA ALA A 100 4.29 2.06 8.84
C ALA A 100 3.48 3.24 9.47
N ASP A 101 2.70 3.97 8.67
CA ASP A 101 1.84 5.07 9.16
C ASP A 101 0.43 4.60 9.52
N VAL A 102 0.10 3.35 9.21
CA VAL A 102 -1.22 2.78 9.51
C VAL A 102 -1.23 2.20 10.92
N HIS A 103 -2.31 2.46 11.66
CA HIS A 103 -2.47 1.93 13.00
C HIS A 103 -2.56 0.40 13.01
N GLN A 104 -1.53 -0.25 13.53
CA GLN A 104 -1.53 -1.67 13.85
C GLN A 104 -2.26 -1.91 15.18
N THR A 105 -3.12 -2.92 15.20
CA THR A 105 -3.83 -3.39 16.39
C THR A 105 -2.99 -4.42 17.13
N ASP A 106 -3.30 -4.67 18.41
CA ASP A 106 -2.61 -5.68 19.23
C ASP A 106 -2.62 -7.10 18.62
N GLY A 107 -3.56 -7.38 17.71
CA GLY A 107 -3.67 -8.65 17.00
C GLY A 107 -2.90 -8.72 15.68
N GLY A 108 -2.04 -7.75 15.37
CA GLY A 108 -1.21 -7.69 14.15
C GLY A 108 -1.93 -7.16 12.90
N ASN A 109 -3.26 -7.03 12.93
CA ASN A 109 -4.04 -6.43 11.84
C ASN A 109 -3.93 -4.91 11.84
N TYR A 110 -4.17 -4.30 10.68
CA TYR A 110 -4.12 -2.86 10.48
C TYR A 110 -5.53 -2.28 10.32
N ARG A 111 -5.71 -1.02 10.71
CA ARG A 111 -6.95 -0.29 10.43
C ARG A 111 -6.71 1.18 10.08
N VAL A 112 -7.54 1.68 9.18
CA VAL A 112 -7.61 3.10 8.84
C VAL A 112 -9.02 3.59 9.15
N LYS A 113 -9.12 4.61 10.01
CA LYS A 113 -10.38 5.31 10.27
C LYS A 113 -10.62 6.37 9.19
N LYS A 114 -11.89 6.67 8.92
CA LYS A 114 -12.26 7.72 7.96
C LYS A 114 -11.68 9.08 8.34
N GLU A 115 -11.74 9.46 9.61
CA GLU A 115 -11.15 10.71 10.11
C GLU A 115 -9.64 10.78 9.82
N THR A 116 -8.91 9.71 10.14
CA THR A 116 -7.47 9.61 9.84
C THR A 116 -7.18 9.71 8.33
N ALA A 117 -8.00 9.10 7.49
CA ALA A 117 -7.89 9.21 6.03
C ALA A 117 -8.01 10.66 5.54
N LEU A 118 -8.97 11.41 6.08
CA LEU A 118 -9.21 12.81 5.69
C LEU A 118 -8.16 13.77 6.23
N ASP A 119 -7.63 13.50 7.43
CA ASP A 119 -6.72 14.41 8.12
C ASP A 119 -5.25 14.20 7.73
N ALA A 120 -4.84 12.95 7.47
CA ALA A 120 -3.43 12.58 7.34
C ALA A 120 -3.12 11.70 6.12
N GLY A 121 -4.14 11.32 5.32
CA GLY A 121 -3.91 10.50 4.14
C GLY A 121 -3.39 11.32 2.95
N ASP A 122 -2.40 10.79 2.25
CA ASP A 122 -1.88 11.41 1.04
C ASP A 122 -3.00 11.40 -0.03
N PRO A 123 -3.37 12.55 -0.63
CA PRO A 123 -4.23 12.54 -1.80
C PRO A 123 -3.48 11.95 -2.99
N LEU A 124 -4.22 11.48 -4.01
CA LEU A 124 -3.62 10.87 -5.21
C LEU A 124 -2.56 11.76 -5.88
N ASP A 125 -2.80 13.06 -5.95
CA ASP A 125 -1.88 14.01 -6.61
C ASP A 125 -0.52 14.10 -5.88
N ALA A 126 -0.49 13.87 -4.57
CA ALA A 126 0.74 13.87 -3.78
C ALA A 126 1.68 12.70 -4.14
N LEU A 127 1.16 11.62 -4.74
CA LEU A 127 1.99 10.50 -5.20
C LEU A 127 2.95 10.90 -6.33
N ARG A 128 2.70 12.01 -7.04
CA ARG A 128 3.65 12.54 -8.04
C ARG A 128 4.67 13.49 -7.46
N GLU A 129 4.34 14.16 -6.35
CA GLU A 129 5.16 15.24 -5.78
C GLU A 129 6.27 14.72 -4.86
N SER A 130 6.33 13.41 -4.62
CA SER A 130 7.36 12.77 -3.79
C SER A 130 8.78 12.77 -4.39
N ASP A 131 9.01 13.49 -5.49
CA ASP A 131 10.31 13.67 -6.14
C ASP A 131 11.34 14.44 -5.27
N ASP A 132 10.92 15.08 -4.17
CA ASP A 132 11.78 15.94 -3.33
C ASP A 132 12.06 15.40 -1.90
N ALA A 133 11.68 14.15 -1.57
CA ALA A 133 11.73 13.62 -0.21
C ALA A 133 12.75 12.48 -0.01
N ASP A 134 14.04 12.74 -0.27
CA ASP A 134 15.15 11.86 0.12
C ASP A 134 15.37 11.77 1.66
N ASP A 135 14.59 12.49 2.49
CA ASP A 135 14.78 12.53 3.95
C ASP A 135 13.73 11.74 4.77
N GLU A 136 12.53 11.46 4.24
CA GLU A 136 11.49 10.71 4.96
C GLU A 136 11.43 9.22 4.57
N ASP A 137 11.87 8.87 3.36
CA ASP A 137 11.87 7.50 2.82
C ASP A 137 12.81 6.59 3.63
N ASP A 138 14.02 7.06 3.95
CA ASP A 138 15.01 6.33 4.76
C ASP A 138 14.44 5.89 6.12
N GLY A 139 13.63 6.74 6.75
CA GLY A 139 13.01 6.44 8.04
C GLY A 139 11.90 5.39 7.94
N HIS A 140 11.22 5.31 6.80
CA HIS A 140 10.16 4.34 6.52
C HIS A 140 10.74 2.99 6.11
N ASP A 141 11.78 2.98 5.26
CA ASP A 141 12.50 1.77 4.87
C ASP A 141 13.11 1.05 6.08
N ILE A 142 13.75 1.80 6.99
CA ILE A 142 14.27 1.22 8.24
C ILE A 142 13.13 0.63 9.09
N ARG A 143 11.99 1.32 9.21
CA ARG A 143 10.85 0.82 10.00
C ARG A 143 10.24 -0.43 9.40
N ASP A 144 10.12 -0.51 8.08
CA ASP A 144 9.62 -1.69 7.38
C ASP A 144 10.53 -2.89 7.60
N VAL A 145 11.84 -2.70 7.49
CA VAL A 145 12.84 -3.73 7.80
C VAL A 145 12.73 -4.18 9.26
N LEU A 146 12.61 -3.24 10.20
CA LEU A 146 12.47 -3.58 11.63
C LEU A 146 11.16 -4.32 11.93
N HIS A 147 10.04 -3.94 11.31
CA HIS A 147 8.77 -4.65 11.46
C HIS A 147 8.83 -6.05 10.87
N ALA A 148 9.45 -6.22 9.70
CA ALA A 148 9.64 -7.53 9.10
C ALA A 148 10.52 -8.46 9.97
N VAL A 149 11.52 -7.92 10.67
CA VAL A 149 12.30 -8.67 11.68
C VAL A 149 11.46 -9.03 12.89
N GLU A 150 10.69 -8.08 13.44
CA GLU A 150 9.79 -8.32 14.58
C GLU A 150 8.78 -9.43 14.29
N GLN A 151 8.29 -9.50 13.05
CA GLN A 151 7.32 -10.50 12.59
C GLN A 151 7.97 -11.83 12.18
N GLY A 152 9.31 -11.90 12.12
CA GLY A 152 10.05 -13.11 11.76
C GLY A 152 10.06 -13.42 10.26
N VAL A 153 9.67 -12.45 9.42
CA VAL A 153 9.74 -12.53 7.95
C VAL A 153 11.19 -12.43 7.47
N LEU A 154 11.99 -11.57 8.12
CA LEU A 154 13.40 -11.40 7.87
C LEU A 154 14.23 -11.83 9.08
N SER A 155 15.36 -12.50 8.84
CA SER A 155 16.37 -12.67 9.89
C SER A 155 17.12 -11.35 10.13
N PRO A 156 17.69 -11.14 11.34
CA PRO A 156 18.50 -9.95 11.62
C PRO A 156 19.67 -9.76 10.65
N ASP A 157 20.25 -10.85 10.13
CA ASP A 157 21.36 -10.80 9.17
C ASP A 157 20.90 -10.36 7.77
N GLU A 158 19.72 -10.81 7.32
CA GLU A 158 19.10 -10.35 6.07
C GLU A 158 18.65 -8.90 6.16
N ALA A 159 18.09 -8.50 7.30
CA ALA A 159 17.74 -7.11 7.55
C ALA A 159 18.97 -6.19 7.55
N ALA A 160 20.09 -6.64 8.12
CA ALA A 160 21.32 -5.85 8.15
C ALA A 160 21.88 -5.60 6.75
N SER A 161 21.85 -6.58 5.84
CA SER A 161 22.33 -6.40 4.47
C SER A 161 21.42 -5.51 3.61
N MET A 162 20.17 -5.31 4.01
CA MET A 162 19.24 -4.40 3.34
C MET A 162 19.42 -2.94 3.76
N LEU A 163 20.14 -2.68 4.85
CA LEU A 163 20.38 -1.33 5.41
C LEU A 163 21.82 -0.82 5.18
N GLU A 164 22.66 -1.59 4.48
CA GLU A 164 24.03 -1.22 4.06
C GLU A 164 24.05 -0.56 2.67
#